data_AF-A0A8J7WUS9-F1
#
_entry.id   AF-A0A8J7WUS9-F1
#
_cell.length_a   1.000
_cell.length_b   1.000
_cell.length_c   1.000
_cell.angle_alpha   90.00
_cell.angle_beta   90.00
_cell.angle_gamma   90.00
#
_symmetry.space_group_name_H-M   'P 1'
#
loop_
_entity.id
_entity.type
_entity.pdbx_description
1 polymer ?
#
loop_
_entity_poly.entity_id
_entity_poly.type
_entity_poly.pdbx_seq_one_letter_code
_entity_poly.pdbx_strand_id
1 'polypeptide(L)'
;MTPVNVYLQTTNGRSVIVLVVHSYTAKVVTYNLTVDELHTYYVLAGTTPVLVHNAAACTSGNNAFAATGRQVHKEFSDTLDEYGAIGYEGEVTLPSGLRPDGVYTDPVTGVRVPIELKPDNPRQIARGLKELGAYEQEMGVASGSGQLWVYRTNPQTGALSFQRVQ
;
A
#
# COMPACT_ATOMS: atom_id res chain seq x y z
N MET A 1 21.50 16.42 -22.12
CA MET A 1 21.17 16.20 -20.69
C MET A 1 19.86 15.46 -20.64
N THR A 2 19.83 14.28 -20.02
CA THR A 2 18.61 13.48 -19.87
C THR A 2 17.92 13.93 -18.58
N PRO A 3 16.67 14.43 -18.62
CA PRO A 3 15.94 14.77 -17.41
C PRO A 3 15.84 13.55 -16.50
N VAL A 4 16.01 13.75 -15.21
CA VAL A 4 15.56 12.74 -14.25
C VAL A 4 14.03 12.76 -14.25
N ASN A 5 13.39 11.59 -14.28
CA ASN A 5 11.93 11.49 -14.26
C ASN A 5 11.39 11.76 -12.83
N VAL A 6 11.66 12.96 -12.32
CA VAL A 6 11.34 13.44 -10.98
C VAL A 6 10.71 14.82 -11.12
N TYR A 7 9.62 15.05 -10.39
CA TYR A 7 8.85 16.29 -10.45
C TYR A 7 8.73 16.93 -9.06
N LEU A 8 8.77 18.26 -9.01
CA LEU A 8 8.42 19.04 -7.83
C LEU A 8 7.06 19.71 -8.06
N GLN A 9 6.34 20.00 -6.97
CA GLN A 9 5.09 20.77 -7.02
C GLN A 9 5.34 22.26 -6.77
N THR A 10 4.66 23.09 -7.55
CA THR A 10 4.60 24.54 -7.34
C THR A 10 3.47 24.91 -6.38
N THR A 11 3.47 26.16 -5.90
CA THR A 11 2.45 26.69 -4.99
C THR A 11 1.03 26.68 -5.55
N ASN A 12 0.89 26.63 -6.87
CA ASN A 12 -0.40 26.50 -7.57
C ASN A 12 -0.71 25.06 -8.02
N GLY A 13 -0.01 24.07 -7.45
CA GLY A 13 -0.28 22.64 -7.68
C GLY A 13 0.20 22.07 -9.02
N ARG A 14 0.98 22.82 -9.80
CA ARG A 14 1.55 22.33 -11.07
C ARG A 14 2.84 21.56 -10.80
N SER A 15 3.17 20.65 -11.71
CA SER A 15 4.44 19.94 -11.68
C SER A 15 5.51 20.67 -12.49
N VAL A 16 6.73 20.72 -11.95
CA VAL A 16 7.94 21.14 -12.68
C VAL A 16 8.94 19.99 -12.70
N ILE A 17 9.68 19.85 -13.79
CA ILE A 17 10.63 18.75 -13.97
C ILE A 17 11.98 19.09 -13.32
N VAL A 18 12.60 18.11 -12.66
CA VAL A 18 13.98 18.22 -12.19
C VAL A 18 14.92 17.93 -13.37
N LEU A 19 15.72 18.90 -13.76
CA LEU A 19 16.61 18.78 -14.91
C LEU A 19 17.89 17.99 -14.59
N VAL A 20 18.45 18.23 -13.40
CA VAL A 20 19.73 17.66 -12.96
C VAL A 20 19.68 17.44 -11.45
N VAL A 21 20.27 16.33 -10.98
CA VAL A 21 20.54 16.06 -9.57
C VAL A 21 22.05 15.90 -9.41
N HIS A 22 22.63 16.59 -8.42
CA HIS A 22 24.04 16.47 -8.08
C HIS A 22 24.19 15.99 -6.65
N SER A 23 24.46 14.69 -6.49
CA SER A 23 24.74 14.10 -5.19
C SER A 23 26.16 14.42 -4.75
N TYR A 24 26.34 14.88 -3.52
CA TYR A 24 27.65 15.15 -2.95
C TYR A 24 27.69 14.78 -1.46
N THR A 25 28.89 14.59 -0.94
CA THR A 25 29.12 14.27 0.48
C THR A 25 29.82 15.44 1.14
N ALA A 26 29.27 15.91 2.27
CA ALA A 26 29.89 16.92 3.11
C ALA A 26 29.58 16.65 4.59
N LYS A 27 30.49 17.07 5.48
CA LYS A 27 30.26 17.02 6.93
C LYS A 27 29.82 18.40 7.41
N VAL A 28 28.51 18.59 7.52
CA VAL A 28 27.88 19.85 7.93
C VAL A 28 26.78 19.56 8.94
N VAL A 29 26.65 20.42 9.95
CA VAL A 29 25.49 20.39 10.84
C VAL A 29 24.29 20.88 10.03
N THR A 30 23.23 20.09 10.03
CA THR A 30 21.95 20.44 9.41
C THR A 30 20.88 20.55 10.49
N TYR A 31 19.91 21.43 10.27
CA TYR A 31 18.81 21.66 11.19
C TYR A 31 17.51 21.22 10.55
N ASN A 32 16.58 20.78 11.38
CA ASN A 32 15.25 20.37 10.98
C ASN A 32 14.20 21.09 11.84
N LEU A 33 13.02 21.37 11.28
CA LEU A 33 11.97 22.10 11.98
C LEU A 33 10.74 21.23 12.21
N THR A 34 10.42 20.95 13.47
CA THR A 34 9.12 20.32 13.80
C THR A 34 7.98 21.27 13.43
N VAL A 35 7.22 20.90 12.40
CA VAL A 35 5.99 21.60 11.97
C VAL A 35 4.83 20.66 12.22
N ASP A 36 3.85 21.13 12.99
CA ASP A 36 2.65 20.36 13.33
C ASP A 36 1.69 20.24 12.12
N GLU A 37 0.77 19.27 12.19
CA GLU A 37 -0.27 18.96 11.19
C GLU A 37 0.23 18.58 9.79
N LEU A 38 0.70 19.57 9.01
CA LEU A 38 1.01 19.41 7.59
C LEU A 38 2.41 18.86 7.34
N HIS A 39 3.31 18.97 8.32
CA HIS A 39 4.66 18.45 8.21
C HIS A 39 5.40 18.97 6.95
N THR A 40 5.13 20.22 6.55
CA THR A 40 5.74 20.86 5.37
C THR A 40 6.09 22.30 5.67
N TYR A 41 7.24 22.77 5.19
CA TYR A 41 7.65 24.17 5.27
C TYR A 41 8.51 24.56 4.08
N TYR A 42 8.74 25.86 3.91
CA TYR A 42 9.65 26.36 2.87
C TYR A 42 11.07 26.50 3.41
N VAL A 43 12.05 25.99 2.68
CA VAL A 43 13.48 26.31 2.84
C VAL A 43 13.96 27.17 1.68
N LEU A 44 14.94 28.04 1.93
CA LEU A 44 15.55 28.85 0.89
C LEU A 44 16.75 28.13 0.27
N ALA A 45 16.66 27.81 -1.02
CA ALA A 45 17.80 27.45 -1.84
C ALA A 45 18.31 28.73 -2.53
N GLY A 46 19.27 29.41 -1.90
CA GLY A 46 19.63 30.78 -2.26
C GLY A 46 18.46 31.73 -1.95
N THR A 47 17.86 32.32 -2.99
CA THR A 47 16.65 33.16 -2.85
C THR A 47 15.36 32.44 -3.25
N THR A 48 15.44 31.16 -3.64
CA THR A 48 14.28 30.39 -4.12
C THR A 48 13.65 29.59 -2.99
N PRO A 49 12.37 29.81 -2.64
CA PRO A 49 11.66 29.00 -1.67
C PRO A 49 11.30 27.62 -2.27
N VAL A 50 11.66 26.56 -1.56
CA VAL A 50 11.35 25.17 -1.92
C VAL A 50 10.48 24.57 -0.82
N LEU A 51 9.30 24.05 -1.20
CA LEU A 51 8.42 23.33 -0.28
C LEU A 51 9.04 21.97 0.03
N VAL A 52 9.43 21.75 1.29
CA VAL A 52 9.98 20.48 1.76
C VAL A 52 9.01 19.79 2.70
N HIS A 53 8.97 18.47 2.61
CA HIS A 53 8.28 17.63 3.58
C HIS A 53 9.24 17.27 4.70
N ASN A 54 8.81 17.48 5.93
CA ASN A 54 9.51 17.06 7.12
C ASN A 54 8.59 16.25 8.02
N ALA A 55 8.67 14.93 7.89
CA ALA A 55 8.19 14.03 8.92
C ALA A 55 9.34 13.15 9.41
N ALA A 56 9.50 13.09 10.73
CA ALA A 56 10.51 12.25 11.40
C ALA A 56 10.33 10.75 11.13
N ALA A 57 9.15 10.34 10.64
CA ALA A 57 8.80 8.97 10.34
C ALA A 57 8.07 8.87 8.98
N CYS A 58 8.78 9.15 7.89
CA CYS A 58 8.29 8.83 6.54
C CYS A 58 8.50 7.36 6.15
N THR A 59 9.18 6.56 6.99
CA THR A 59 9.83 5.30 6.57
C THR A 59 9.53 4.08 7.43
N SER A 60 8.48 4.08 8.23
CA SER A 60 8.10 2.87 8.95
C SER A 60 6.61 2.61 8.79
N GLY A 61 6.25 1.36 8.50
CA GLY A 61 4.87 0.87 8.63
C GLY A 61 4.33 0.96 10.07
N ASN A 62 4.87 1.84 10.91
CA ASN A 62 4.48 2.11 12.29
C ASN A 62 3.84 3.49 12.41
N ASN A 63 3.06 3.90 11.41
CA ASN A 63 2.14 5.02 11.53
C ASN A 63 0.70 4.51 11.74
N ALA A 64 -0.20 5.39 12.21
CA ALA A 64 -1.58 5.03 12.53
C ALA A 64 -2.29 4.36 11.35
N PHE A 65 -2.08 4.85 10.13
CA PHE A 65 -2.66 4.27 8.91
C PHE A 65 -2.20 2.84 8.65
N ALA A 66 -0.92 2.54 8.83
CA ALA A 66 -0.38 1.19 8.66
C ALA A 66 -0.82 0.25 9.79
N ALA A 67 -0.98 0.76 11.02
CA ALA A 67 -1.55 0.00 12.12
C ALA A 67 -3.02 -0.36 11.87
N THR A 68 -3.83 0.60 11.42
CA THR A 68 -5.21 0.36 10.99
C THR A 68 -5.26 -0.64 9.85
N GLY A 69 -4.38 -0.49 8.84
CA GLY A 69 -4.27 -1.46 7.74
C GLY A 69 -4.01 -2.88 8.24
N ARG A 70 -3.01 -3.09 9.11
CA ARG A 70 -2.76 -4.41 9.71
C ARG A 70 -3.96 -4.97 10.47
N GLN A 71 -4.66 -4.12 11.22
CA GLN A 71 -5.85 -4.55 11.95
C GLN A 71 -6.96 -5.01 11.00
N VAL A 72 -7.23 -4.27 9.93
CA VAL A 72 -8.21 -4.65 8.91
C VAL A 72 -7.85 -5.98 8.25
N HIS A 73 -6.59 -6.17 7.87
CA HIS A 73 -6.13 -7.43 7.27
C HIS A 73 -6.24 -8.60 8.25
N LYS A 74 -5.94 -8.39 9.53
CA LYS A 74 -6.13 -9.42 10.56
C LYS A 74 -7.62 -9.78 10.71
N GLU A 75 -8.51 -8.80 10.81
CA GLU A 75 -9.95 -9.04 10.94
C GLU A 75 -10.53 -9.77 9.72
N PHE A 76 -10.04 -9.42 8.52
CA PHE A 76 -10.40 -10.15 7.31
C PHE A 76 -9.91 -11.60 7.34
N SER A 77 -8.65 -11.84 7.73
CA SER A 77 -8.11 -13.19 7.90
C SER A 77 -8.94 -14.01 8.90
N ASP A 78 -9.23 -13.44 10.07
CA ASP A 78 -10.08 -14.07 11.08
C ASP A 78 -11.48 -14.39 10.50
N THR A 79 -12.06 -13.47 9.71
CA THR A 79 -13.34 -13.67 9.02
C THR A 79 -13.28 -14.82 8.02
N LEU A 80 -12.20 -14.93 7.23
CA LEU A 80 -12.04 -16.04 6.29
C LEU A 80 -11.97 -17.40 7.00
N ASP A 81 -11.26 -17.46 8.13
CA ASP A 81 -11.16 -18.68 8.96
C ASP A 81 -12.53 -19.12 9.50
N GLU A 82 -13.42 -18.18 9.85
CA GLU A 82 -14.81 -18.49 10.24
C GLU A 82 -15.59 -19.19 9.10
N TYR A 83 -15.24 -18.92 7.84
CA TYR A 83 -15.82 -19.55 6.66
C TYR A 83 -15.02 -20.77 6.16
N GLY A 84 -14.16 -21.36 7.00
CA GLY A 84 -13.36 -22.54 6.65
C GLY A 84 -14.18 -23.75 6.20
N ALA A 85 -15.39 -23.92 6.71
CA ALA A 85 -16.29 -25.00 6.31
C ALA A 85 -16.69 -24.94 4.81
N ILE A 86 -16.57 -23.78 4.17
CA ILE A 86 -16.88 -23.60 2.74
C ILE A 86 -15.63 -23.30 1.89
N GLY A 87 -14.43 -23.52 2.46
CA GLY A 87 -13.17 -23.50 1.73
C GLY A 87 -12.30 -22.26 1.88
N TYR A 88 -12.67 -21.29 2.71
CA TYR A 88 -11.83 -20.12 2.98
C TYR A 88 -10.79 -20.41 4.07
N GLU A 89 -9.60 -19.84 3.93
CA GLU A 89 -8.57 -19.86 4.96
C GLU A 89 -7.94 -18.47 4.98
N GLY A 90 -7.64 -17.97 6.17
CA GLY A 90 -6.99 -16.70 6.41
C GLY A 90 -5.56 -16.65 5.87
N GLU A 91 -4.81 -15.62 6.29
CA GLU A 91 -3.49 -15.32 5.77
C GLU A 91 -2.56 -16.54 5.81
N VAL A 92 -1.92 -16.85 4.68
CA VAL A 92 -0.97 -17.97 4.56
C VAL A 92 0.38 -17.49 4.08
N THR A 93 1.45 -18.21 4.44
CA THR A 93 2.80 -17.95 3.91
C THR A 93 3.15 -18.99 2.85
N LEU A 94 3.40 -18.52 1.63
CA LEU A 94 3.85 -19.34 0.51
C LEU A 94 5.35 -19.69 0.65
N PRO A 95 5.87 -20.73 -0.06
CA PRO A 95 7.28 -21.12 0.00
C PRO A 95 8.29 -19.99 -0.28
N SER A 96 7.95 -19.02 -1.13
CA SER A 96 8.78 -17.84 -1.40
C SER A 96 8.83 -16.84 -0.23
N GLY A 97 7.95 -16.98 0.76
CA GLY A 97 7.70 -16.00 1.82
C GLY A 97 6.63 -14.96 1.46
N LEU A 98 6.05 -15.03 0.26
CA LEU A 98 4.87 -14.23 -0.09
C LEU A 98 3.68 -14.60 0.80
N ARG A 99 2.85 -13.59 1.13
CA ARG A 99 1.74 -13.72 2.07
C ARG A 99 0.46 -13.14 1.48
N PRO A 100 -0.33 -13.92 0.71
CA PRO A 100 -1.69 -13.52 0.39
C PRO A 100 -2.53 -13.37 1.67
N ASP A 101 -3.51 -12.48 1.64
CA ASP A 101 -4.40 -12.19 2.77
C ASP A 101 -5.35 -13.34 3.12
N GLY A 102 -5.48 -14.29 2.19
CA GLY A 102 -6.06 -15.59 2.44
C GLY A 102 -6.06 -16.46 1.20
N VAL A 103 -6.80 -17.55 1.24
CA VAL A 103 -7.02 -18.43 0.09
C VAL A 103 -8.46 -18.93 0.06
N TYR A 104 -8.87 -19.39 -1.11
CA TYR A 104 -10.10 -20.14 -1.29
C TYR A 104 -9.79 -21.47 -1.96
N THR A 105 -10.21 -22.57 -1.33
CA THR A 105 -10.22 -23.90 -1.94
C THR A 105 -11.64 -24.25 -2.34
N ASP A 106 -11.87 -24.36 -3.65
CA ASP A 106 -13.16 -24.80 -4.17
C ASP A 106 -13.46 -26.23 -3.68
N PRO A 107 -14.55 -26.45 -2.92
CA PRO A 107 -14.86 -27.76 -2.36
C PRO A 107 -15.28 -28.80 -3.41
N VAL A 108 -15.63 -28.37 -4.63
CA VAL A 108 -16.00 -29.23 -5.75
C VAL A 108 -14.77 -29.62 -6.56
N THR A 109 -13.94 -28.64 -6.92
CA THR A 109 -12.81 -28.86 -7.84
C THR A 109 -11.48 -29.11 -7.12
N GLY A 110 -11.38 -28.75 -5.84
CA GLY A 110 -10.16 -28.79 -5.05
C GLY A 110 -9.14 -27.71 -5.44
N VAL A 111 -9.48 -26.82 -6.37
CA VAL A 111 -8.58 -25.76 -6.82
C VAL A 111 -8.45 -24.70 -5.72
N ARG A 112 -7.21 -24.45 -5.29
CA ARG A 112 -6.87 -23.47 -4.25
C ARG A 112 -6.30 -22.21 -4.90
N VAL A 113 -6.97 -21.07 -4.73
CA VAL A 113 -6.61 -19.77 -5.33
C VAL A 113 -6.29 -18.72 -4.26
N PRO A 114 -5.42 -17.75 -4.55
CA PRO A 114 -5.08 -16.70 -3.59
C PRO A 114 -6.22 -15.68 -3.43
N ILE A 115 -6.27 -15.04 -2.26
CA ILE A 115 -7.13 -13.91 -1.95
C ILE A 115 -6.26 -12.72 -1.57
N GLU A 116 -6.61 -11.54 -2.08
CA GLU A 116 -5.96 -10.27 -1.74
C GLU A 116 -7.02 -9.26 -1.31
N LEU A 117 -6.74 -8.50 -0.25
CA LEU A 117 -7.60 -7.46 0.28
C LEU A 117 -7.01 -6.07 0.01
N LYS A 118 -7.85 -5.14 -0.45
CA LYS A 118 -7.47 -3.74 -0.66
C LYS A 118 -8.50 -2.76 -0.10
N PRO A 119 -8.10 -1.53 0.26
CA PRO A 119 -9.08 -0.46 0.40
C PRO A 119 -9.88 -0.31 -0.89
N ASP A 120 -11.17 0.02 -0.79
CA ASP A 120 -12.00 0.32 -1.96
C ASP A 120 -11.57 1.63 -2.65
N ASN A 121 -10.53 1.53 -3.47
CA ASN A 121 -9.90 2.62 -4.19
C ASN A 121 -9.35 2.07 -5.51
N PRO A 122 -9.67 2.65 -6.67
CA PRO A 122 -9.22 2.15 -7.97
C PRO A 122 -7.71 1.89 -8.08
N ARG A 123 -6.86 2.73 -7.46
CA ARG A 123 -5.40 2.54 -7.48
C ARG A 123 -4.97 1.34 -6.65
N GLN A 124 -5.63 1.12 -5.52
CA GLN A 124 -5.32 0.00 -4.63
C GLN A 124 -5.83 -1.31 -5.21
N ILE A 125 -7.02 -1.31 -5.82
CA ILE A 125 -7.57 -2.44 -6.57
C ILE A 125 -6.60 -2.86 -7.69
N ALA A 126 -6.15 -1.92 -8.53
CA ALA A 126 -5.20 -2.21 -9.59
C ALA A 126 -3.87 -2.77 -9.06
N ARG A 127 -3.42 -2.30 -7.90
CA ARG A 127 -2.25 -2.87 -7.21
C ARG A 127 -2.50 -4.29 -6.71
N GLY A 128 -3.66 -4.55 -6.10
CA GLY A 128 -4.03 -5.88 -5.63
C GLY A 128 -4.10 -6.91 -6.75
N LEU A 129 -4.63 -6.54 -7.92
CA LEU A 129 -4.60 -7.41 -9.11
C LEU A 129 -3.18 -7.77 -9.56
N LYS A 130 -2.23 -6.84 -9.43
CA LYS A 130 -0.82 -7.11 -9.74
C LYS A 130 -0.18 -8.05 -8.71
N GLU A 131 -0.51 -7.89 -7.43
CA GLU A 131 -0.02 -8.74 -6.34
C GLU A 131 -0.60 -10.16 -6.44
N LEU A 132 -1.89 -10.31 -6.75
CA LEU A 132 -2.52 -11.60 -7.06
C LEU A 132 -1.79 -12.37 -8.15
N GLY A 133 -1.37 -11.70 -9.23
CA GLY A 133 -0.65 -12.37 -10.32
C GLY A 133 0.64 -13.06 -9.88
N ALA A 134 1.34 -12.52 -8.88
CA ALA A 134 2.54 -13.17 -8.33
C ALA A 134 2.18 -14.43 -7.53
N TYR A 135 1.11 -14.37 -6.73
CA TYR A 135 0.63 -15.52 -5.97
C TYR A 135 0.09 -16.62 -6.88
N GLU A 136 -0.69 -16.25 -7.90
CA GLU A 136 -1.23 -17.18 -8.89
C GLU A 136 -0.12 -17.95 -9.59
N GLN A 137 0.95 -17.24 -9.99
CA GLN A 137 2.12 -17.85 -10.61
C GLN A 137 2.82 -18.84 -9.69
N GLU A 138 3.01 -18.50 -8.41
CA GLU A 138 3.66 -19.41 -7.44
C GLU A 138 2.77 -20.60 -7.08
N MET A 139 1.46 -20.39 -6.95
CA MET A 139 0.49 -21.45 -6.65
C MET A 139 0.16 -22.32 -7.87
N GLY A 140 0.64 -21.97 -9.07
CA GLY A 140 0.44 -22.73 -10.30
C GLY A 140 -1.01 -22.74 -10.78
N VAL A 141 -1.79 -21.69 -10.46
CA VAL A 141 -3.19 -21.56 -10.87
C VAL A 141 -3.33 -20.65 -12.08
N ALA A 142 -4.50 -20.70 -12.74
CA ALA A 142 -4.77 -19.87 -13.91
C ALA A 142 -4.66 -18.38 -13.56
N SER A 143 -4.09 -17.58 -14.46
CA SER A 143 -4.04 -16.13 -14.26
C SER A 143 -5.45 -15.54 -14.21
N GLY A 144 -5.70 -14.67 -13.23
CA GLY A 144 -7.02 -14.08 -12.97
C GLY A 144 -7.99 -14.98 -12.21
N SER A 145 -7.53 -16.09 -11.65
CA SER A 145 -8.35 -16.99 -10.81
C SER A 145 -8.40 -16.58 -9.33
N GLY A 146 -7.45 -15.75 -8.89
CA GLY A 146 -7.43 -15.19 -7.54
C GLY A 146 -8.60 -14.26 -7.27
N GLN A 147 -9.00 -14.17 -6.01
CA GLN A 147 -10.12 -13.33 -5.59
C GLN A 147 -9.62 -12.00 -5.05
N LEU A 148 -10.11 -10.90 -5.61
CA LEU A 148 -9.85 -9.58 -5.06
C LEU A 148 -11.03 -9.16 -4.19
N TRP A 149 -10.74 -8.83 -2.94
CA TRP A 149 -11.69 -8.27 -1.99
C TRP A 149 -11.34 -6.83 -1.69
N VAL A 150 -12.36 -6.03 -1.41
CA VAL A 150 -12.20 -4.66 -0.94
C VAL A 150 -12.82 -4.48 0.43
N TYR A 151 -12.23 -3.60 1.23
CA TYR A 151 -12.85 -3.14 2.46
C TYR A 151 -13.24 -1.66 2.41
N ARG A 152 -14.31 -1.35 3.15
CA ARG A 152 -14.71 0.01 3.49
C ARG A 152 -14.93 0.12 4.98
N THR A 153 -14.52 1.25 5.55
CA THR A 153 -14.77 1.60 6.94
C THR A 153 -15.94 2.57 7.00
N ASN A 154 -16.94 2.28 7.82
CA ASN A 154 -18.01 3.22 8.11
C ASN A 154 -17.43 4.41 8.89
N PRO A 155 -17.56 5.65 8.38
CA PRO A 155 -16.93 6.82 9.01
C PRO A 155 -17.55 7.22 10.34
N GLN A 156 -18.78 6.78 10.63
CA GLN A 156 -19.48 7.10 11.88
C GLN A 156 -19.25 6.05 12.96
N THR A 157 -19.20 4.77 12.58
CA THR A 157 -19.13 3.65 13.54
C THR A 157 -17.78 2.96 13.59
N GLY A 158 -16.91 3.19 12.60
CA GLY A 158 -15.66 2.45 12.42
C GLY A 158 -15.86 1.01 11.93
N ALA A 159 -17.10 0.56 11.70
CA ALA A 159 -17.40 -0.80 11.26
C ALA A 159 -16.80 -1.10 9.88
N LEU A 160 -16.19 -2.28 9.73
CA LEU A 160 -15.67 -2.76 8.47
C LEU A 160 -16.73 -3.49 7.67
N SER A 161 -16.60 -3.45 6.35
CA SER A 161 -17.35 -4.26 5.41
C SER A 161 -16.40 -4.78 4.36
N PHE A 162 -16.55 -6.06 4.00
CA PHE A 162 -15.74 -6.74 2.99
C PHE A 162 -16.60 -7.13 1.80
N GLN A 163 -16.11 -6.88 0.59
CA GLN A 163 -16.82 -7.19 -0.65
C GLN A 163 -15.86 -7.75 -1.69
N ARG A 164 -16.19 -8.89 -2.26
CA ARG A 164 -15.49 -9.42 -3.43
C ARG A 164 -15.81 -8.58 -4.67
N VAL A 165 -14.78 -8.22 -5.45
CA VAL A 165 -14.91 -7.39 -6.66
C VAL A 165 -14.46 -8.11 -7.94
N GLN A 166 -13.84 -9.29 -7.81
CA GLN A 166 -13.50 -10.22 -8.90
C GLN A 166 -13.42 -11.64 -8.35
#